data_AF-A0A1X0QL99-F1
#
_entry.id   AF-A0A1X0QL99-F1
#
_cell.length_a   1.000
_cell.length_b   1.000
_cell.length_c   1.000
_cell.angle_alpha   90.00
_cell.angle_beta   90.00
_cell.angle_gamma   90.00
#
_symmetry.space_group_name_H-M   'P 1'
#
loop_
_entity.id
_entity.type
_entity.pdbx_description
1 polymer ?
#
loop_
_entity_poly.entity_id
_entity_poly.type
_entity_poly.pdbx_seq_one_letter_code
_entity_poly.pdbx_strand_id
1 'polypeptide(L)'
;MMNGRLQKISLTRNPFEFKYIQFIKDQNRFKDVGPCVIMASPGMLQSGFSRDLFESWCTNPKNGVVISGYSVEGTLAKEILKEPNEIQSLKGHLLKLNMTVEYISFSAHVDYTQNSEFIDECEPKHLFLVHGEATEMFRLKATISTRNEKLGKEMEVYALKNGDEVSIPIKKINKGIILTEKRKFTALIMQGDDINRIYDGDDIGNKRVDCGLDVIKLVQKQTIPYNMTWNLIMDVLITEFGANINDEEELKLGGISISHDKDNVILRWEANYCDDVLALAIKKLVDEFGSGIKTLMWTHVKGLEEKVGFLKNYFDDVEIKETKIIVNKSIIIKNNKIYGEDGDLKERVIRVYNSINKVNHNH
;
A
#
# COMPACT_ATOMS: atom_id res chain seq x y z
N MET A 1 29.54 26.06 -6.68
CA MET A 1 30.34 25.07 -7.43
C MET A 1 30.81 25.71 -8.74
N MET A 2 32.07 25.52 -9.13
CA MET A 2 32.61 26.04 -10.41
C MET A 2 32.56 24.97 -11.49
N ASN A 3 32.53 25.38 -12.76
CA ASN A 3 32.59 24.44 -13.88
C ASN A 3 33.94 23.69 -13.94
N GLY A 4 33.98 22.55 -14.64
CA GLY A 4 35.18 21.70 -14.72
C GLY A 4 36.43 22.41 -15.27
N ARG A 5 36.24 23.44 -16.12
CA ARG A 5 37.34 24.27 -16.63
C ARG A 5 38.00 25.08 -15.53
N LEU A 6 37.21 25.80 -14.73
CA LEU A 6 37.72 26.59 -13.61
C LEU A 6 38.33 25.71 -12.52
N GLN A 7 37.77 24.53 -12.26
CA GLN A 7 38.36 23.56 -11.34
C GLN A 7 39.76 23.14 -11.78
N LYS A 8 39.98 22.84 -13.06
CA LYS A 8 41.31 22.52 -13.61
C LYS A 8 42.30 23.68 -13.48
N ILE A 9 41.85 24.91 -13.78
CA ILE A 9 42.70 26.11 -13.65
C ILE A 9 43.09 26.32 -12.19
N SER A 10 42.16 26.09 -11.26
CA SER A 10 42.37 26.25 -9.82
C SER A 10 43.48 25.35 -9.26
N LEU A 11 43.83 24.25 -9.95
CA LEU A 11 44.96 23.39 -9.56
C LEU A 11 46.32 24.06 -9.80
N THR A 12 46.38 25.02 -10.74
CA THR A 12 47.61 25.72 -11.13
C THR A 12 47.70 27.13 -10.57
N ARG A 13 46.58 27.84 -10.49
CA ARG A 13 46.51 29.21 -9.95
C ARG A 13 45.09 29.54 -9.53
N ASN A 14 44.93 30.43 -8.55
CA ASN A 14 43.63 30.95 -8.18
C ASN A 14 43.13 31.96 -9.25
N PRO A 15 42.02 31.68 -9.97
CA PRO A 15 41.52 32.60 -10.99
C PRO A 15 40.89 33.88 -10.41
N PHE A 16 40.63 33.93 -9.10
CA PHE A 16 40.08 35.12 -8.41
C PHE A 16 41.17 35.99 -7.79
N GLU A 17 42.44 35.59 -7.90
CA GLU A 17 43.57 36.45 -7.56
C GLU A 17 43.92 37.33 -8.76
N PHE A 18 43.27 38.49 -8.82
CA PHE A 18 43.38 39.41 -9.95
C PHE A 18 44.68 40.21 -9.91
N LYS A 19 45.42 40.23 -11.04
CA LYS A 19 46.69 40.97 -11.14
C LYS A 19 46.52 42.48 -11.33
N TYR A 20 45.44 42.90 -11.99
CA TYR A 20 45.22 44.28 -12.43
C TYR A 20 43.94 44.91 -11.86
N ILE A 21 43.23 44.19 -10.99
CA ILE A 21 42.00 44.67 -10.36
C ILE A 21 42.30 44.94 -8.90
N GLN A 22 41.98 46.14 -8.44
CA GLN A 22 42.14 46.55 -7.05
C GLN A 22 40.78 46.80 -6.42
N PHE A 23 40.58 46.30 -5.21
CA PHE A 23 39.35 46.50 -4.47
C PHE A 23 39.39 47.83 -3.71
N ILE A 24 38.46 48.72 -4.04
CA ILE A 24 38.28 49.99 -3.34
C ILE A 24 37.37 49.74 -2.12
N LYS A 25 37.97 49.70 -0.93
CA LYS A 25 37.23 49.49 0.34
C LYS A 25 36.62 50.77 0.91
N ASP A 26 37.24 51.92 0.62
CA ASP A 26 36.85 53.23 1.11
C ASP A 26 36.79 54.19 -0.06
N GLN A 27 35.62 54.78 -0.28
CA GLN A 27 35.34 55.69 -1.38
C GLN A 27 36.20 56.94 -1.32
N ASN A 28 36.58 57.40 -0.12
CA ASN A 28 37.42 58.59 0.07
C ASN A 28 38.86 58.40 -0.41
N ARG A 29 39.29 57.15 -0.61
CA ARG A 29 40.61 56.82 -1.14
C ARG A 29 40.64 56.87 -2.67
N PHE A 30 39.48 56.89 -3.33
CA PHE A 30 39.41 57.02 -4.76
C PHE A 30 39.69 58.49 -5.15
N LYS A 31 40.70 58.68 -6.00
CA LYS A 31 41.01 59.97 -6.61
C LYS A 31 40.70 59.88 -8.09
N ASP A 32 39.76 60.68 -8.55
CA ASP A 32 39.34 60.73 -9.95
C ASP A 32 40.37 61.47 -10.80
N VAL A 33 41.48 60.80 -11.13
CA VAL A 33 42.61 61.36 -11.89
C VAL A 33 42.91 60.47 -13.08
N GLY A 34 42.59 60.98 -14.28
CA GLY A 34 42.85 60.31 -15.55
C GLY A 34 41.84 59.21 -15.89
N PRO A 35 42.04 58.49 -17.02
CA PRO A 35 41.13 57.44 -17.44
C PRO A 35 41.17 56.25 -16.48
N CYS A 36 40.00 55.80 -16.02
CA CYS A 36 39.87 54.61 -15.19
C CYS A 36 38.60 53.82 -15.53
N VAL A 37 38.55 52.56 -15.07
CA VAL A 37 37.36 51.69 -15.18
C VAL A 37 36.96 51.29 -13.76
N ILE A 38 35.72 51.58 -13.38
CA ILE A 38 35.18 51.22 -12.07
C ILE A 38 33.97 50.31 -12.23
N MET A 39 34.02 49.17 -11.56
CA MET A 39 32.86 48.32 -11.34
C MET A 39 32.26 48.66 -9.98
N ALA A 40 31.07 49.28 -9.98
CA ALA A 40 30.41 49.73 -8.77
C ALA A 40 29.00 49.13 -8.64
N SER A 41 28.60 48.87 -7.39
CA SER A 41 27.25 48.43 -7.03
C SER A 41 26.41 49.59 -6.50
N PRO A 42 25.07 49.50 -6.54
CA PRO A 42 24.22 48.49 -7.20
C PRO A 42 24.09 48.69 -8.71
N GLY A 43 23.92 47.62 -9.48
CA GLY A 43 23.88 47.69 -10.95
C GLY A 43 22.71 48.48 -11.56
N MET A 44 21.65 48.76 -10.80
CA MET A 44 20.46 49.50 -11.27
C MET A 44 20.51 51.01 -10.99
N LEU A 45 21.64 51.52 -10.48
CA LEU A 45 21.89 52.96 -10.24
C LEU A 45 20.85 53.66 -9.36
N GLN A 46 20.23 52.94 -8.42
CA GLN A 46 19.21 53.51 -7.52
C GLN A 46 19.82 54.39 -6.43
N SER A 47 20.96 53.98 -5.89
CA SER A 47 21.62 54.65 -4.75
C SER A 47 23.07 54.19 -4.63
N GLY A 48 23.81 54.72 -3.67
CA GLY A 48 25.16 54.27 -3.33
C GLY A 48 26.21 54.62 -4.38
N PHE A 49 27.36 53.94 -4.31
CA PHE A 49 28.57 54.38 -5.01
C PHE A 49 28.43 54.45 -6.54
N SER A 50 27.74 53.48 -7.14
CA SER A 50 27.48 53.49 -8.58
C SER A 50 26.67 54.73 -9.02
N ARG A 51 25.72 55.18 -8.19
CA ARG A 51 24.90 56.36 -8.45
C ARG A 51 25.70 57.64 -8.23
N ASP A 52 26.52 57.71 -7.19
CA ASP A 52 27.36 58.87 -6.90
C ASP A 52 28.39 59.12 -8.01
N LEU A 53 29.03 58.06 -8.51
CA LEU A 53 29.93 58.12 -9.66
C LEU A 53 29.19 58.53 -10.94
N PHE A 54 28.03 57.94 -11.18
CA PHE A 54 27.22 58.28 -12.36
C PHE A 54 26.85 59.76 -12.38
N GLU A 55 26.33 60.31 -11.27
CA GLU A 55 25.99 61.74 -11.19
C GLU A 55 27.21 62.64 -11.39
N SER A 56 28.37 62.25 -10.85
CA SER A 56 29.62 63.00 -11.01
C SER A 56 30.15 62.99 -12.45
N TRP A 57 29.84 61.93 -13.22
CA TRP A 57 30.42 61.69 -14.54
C TRP A 57 29.48 61.95 -15.72
N CYS A 58 28.16 61.96 -15.50
CA CYS A 58 27.16 61.97 -16.57
C CYS A 58 27.17 63.20 -17.49
N THR A 59 27.68 64.32 -17.01
CA THR A 59 27.72 65.59 -17.77
C THR A 59 28.89 65.67 -18.76
N ASN A 60 29.89 64.81 -18.64
CA ASN A 60 31.08 64.83 -19.48
C ASN A 60 30.98 63.79 -20.61
N PRO A 61 31.01 64.22 -21.89
CA PRO A 61 30.86 63.32 -23.04
C PRO A 61 32.05 62.38 -23.26
N LYS A 62 33.19 62.58 -22.57
CA LYS A 62 34.32 61.64 -22.63
C LYS A 62 34.10 60.40 -21.75
N ASN A 63 33.11 60.43 -20.87
CA ASN A 63 32.79 59.34 -19.98
C ASN A 63 31.77 58.41 -20.63
N GLY A 64 31.69 57.18 -20.13
CA GLY A 64 30.72 56.19 -20.58
C GLY A 64 30.30 55.25 -19.46
N VAL A 65 29.07 54.74 -19.57
CA VAL A 65 28.50 53.76 -18.64
C VAL A 65 28.07 52.55 -19.45
N VAL A 66 28.44 51.36 -18.96
CA VAL A 66 28.03 50.09 -19.54
C VAL A 66 27.11 49.38 -18.56
N ILE A 67 25.85 49.20 -18.94
CA ILE A 67 24.88 48.45 -18.18
C ILE A 67 24.97 46.99 -18.60
N SER A 68 25.44 46.13 -17.69
CA SER A 68 25.79 44.75 -18.00
C SER A 68 24.68 43.72 -17.73
N GLY A 69 23.56 44.13 -17.15
CA GLY A 69 22.50 43.23 -16.70
C GLY A 69 21.11 43.81 -16.88
N TYR A 70 20.08 42.96 -16.75
CA TYR A 70 18.70 43.38 -16.87
C TYR A 70 18.34 44.45 -15.83
N SER A 71 17.74 45.55 -16.30
CA SER A 71 17.28 46.65 -15.46
C SER A 71 15.75 46.67 -15.41
N VAL A 72 15.21 46.73 -14.20
CA VAL A 72 13.76 46.74 -13.96
C VAL A 72 13.18 48.11 -14.32
N GLU A 73 11.94 48.13 -14.82
CA GLU A 73 11.20 49.38 -15.04
C GLU A 73 11.09 50.21 -13.76
N GLY A 74 11.16 51.53 -13.91
CA GLY A 74 11.22 52.48 -12.80
C GLY A 74 12.61 52.67 -12.18
N THR A 75 13.64 51.99 -12.67
CA THR A 75 15.03 52.23 -12.24
C THR A 75 15.75 53.23 -13.14
N LEU A 76 16.71 53.99 -12.59
CA LEU A 76 17.54 54.91 -13.37
C LEU A 76 18.29 54.15 -14.48
N ALA A 77 18.84 52.98 -14.19
CA ALA A 77 19.52 52.17 -15.21
C ALA A 77 18.62 51.83 -16.40
N LYS A 78 17.31 51.64 -16.19
CA LYS A 78 16.35 51.42 -17.29
C LYS A 78 15.97 52.73 -17.99
N GLU A 79 15.91 53.83 -17.26
CA GLU A 79 15.60 55.16 -17.78
C GLU A 79 16.69 55.67 -18.74
N ILE A 80 17.97 55.58 -18.35
CA ILE A 80 19.09 56.10 -19.14
C ILE A 80 19.29 55.35 -20.46
N LEU A 81 18.81 54.10 -20.57
CA LEU A 81 18.81 53.34 -21.82
C LEU A 81 17.86 53.92 -22.87
N LYS A 82 16.94 54.80 -22.48
CA LYS A 82 16.09 55.58 -23.40
C LYS A 82 16.78 56.88 -23.86
N GLU A 83 18.02 57.11 -23.42
CA GLU A 83 18.84 58.28 -23.72
C GLU A 83 18.11 59.63 -23.49
N PRO A 84 17.60 59.89 -22.27
CA PRO A 84 17.00 61.18 -21.96
C PRO A 84 18.06 62.30 -21.99
N ASN A 85 17.66 63.52 -22.37
CA ASN A 85 18.59 64.67 -22.36
C ASN A 85 19.04 65.06 -20.94
N GLU A 86 18.19 64.85 -19.94
CA GLU A 86 18.42 65.20 -18.55
C GLU A 86 17.95 64.09 -17.61
N ILE A 87 18.64 63.93 -16.49
CA ILE A 87 18.32 62.98 -15.42
C ILE A 87 18.22 63.69 -14.07
N GLN A 88 17.37 63.19 -13.19
CA GLN A 88 17.21 63.75 -11.85
C GLN A 88 18.28 63.18 -10.90
N SER A 89 19.05 64.04 -10.24
CA SER A 89 19.95 63.67 -9.15
C SER A 89 19.19 63.24 -7.90
N LEU A 90 19.80 62.41 -7.06
CA LEU A 90 19.30 62.09 -5.71
C LEU A 90 19.02 63.35 -4.85
N LYS A 91 19.74 64.45 -5.11
CA LYS A 91 19.54 65.74 -4.43
C LYS A 91 18.41 66.58 -5.04
N GLY A 92 17.75 66.09 -6.10
CA GLY A 92 16.61 66.73 -6.75
C GLY A 92 16.94 67.68 -7.89
N HIS A 93 18.23 67.93 -8.19
CA HIS A 93 18.64 68.77 -9.32
C HIS A 93 18.66 68.00 -10.63
N LEU A 94 18.44 68.70 -11.75
CA LEU A 94 18.55 68.11 -13.09
C LEU A 94 20.00 68.16 -13.58
N LEU A 95 20.50 67.03 -14.07
CA LEU A 95 21.83 66.87 -14.65
C LEU A 95 21.70 66.52 -16.13
N LYS A 96 22.54 67.10 -16.98
CA LYS A 96 22.58 66.76 -18.41
C LYS A 96 23.26 65.42 -18.62
N LEU A 97 22.63 64.54 -19.41
CA LEU A 97 23.20 63.26 -19.79
C LEU A 97 23.96 63.43 -21.12
N ASN A 98 25.28 63.62 -21.04
CA ASN A 98 26.15 63.73 -22.21
C ASN A 98 27.08 62.53 -22.39
N MET A 99 27.25 61.71 -21.35
CA MET A 99 28.08 60.51 -21.39
C MET A 99 27.46 59.42 -22.28
N THR A 100 28.28 58.55 -22.86
CA THR A 100 27.76 57.43 -23.68
C THR A 100 27.13 56.36 -22.79
N VAL A 101 25.93 55.89 -23.15
CA VAL A 101 25.23 54.82 -22.44
C VAL A 101 25.18 53.57 -23.33
N GLU A 102 25.79 52.48 -22.89
CA GLU A 102 25.83 51.23 -23.64
C GLU A 102 25.20 50.09 -22.85
N TYR A 103 24.47 49.20 -23.54
CA TYR A 103 23.89 48.00 -22.94
C TYR A 103 24.54 46.75 -23.52
N ILE A 104 25.29 46.03 -22.69
CA ILE A 104 25.93 44.78 -23.08
C ILE A 104 25.47 43.69 -22.11
N SER A 105 24.50 42.88 -22.53
CA SER A 105 23.96 41.83 -21.67
C SER A 105 25.01 40.74 -21.39
N PHE A 106 25.45 40.68 -20.14
CA PHE A 106 26.11 39.51 -19.54
C PHE A 106 25.14 38.72 -18.67
N SER A 107 23.84 38.97 -18.81
CA SER A 107 22.84 38.21 -18.09
C SER A 107 22.95 36.74 -18.48
N ALA A 108 23.17 35.87 -17.49
CA ALA A 108 23.14 34.43 -17.64
C ALA A 108 21.70 33.90 -17.76
N HIS A 109 20.88 34.55 -18.58
CA HIS A 109 19.56 34.06 -18.95
C HIS A 109 19.68 33.17 -20.17
N VAL A 110 18.89 32.09 -20.17
CA VAL A 110 18.78 31.20 -21.33
C VAL A 110 18.07 31.93 -22.46
N ASP A 111 18.55 31.73 -23.68
CA ASP A 111 17.86 32.20 -24.88
C ASP A 111 16.67 31.27 -25.21
N TYR A 112 15.88 31.66 -26.21
CA TYR A 112 14.74 30.85 -26.65
C TYR A 112 15.17 29.44 -27.08
N THR A 113 16.31 29.33 -27.78
CA THR A 113 16.79 28.06 -28.34
C THR A 113 17.14 27.07 -27.24
N GLN A 114 17.94 27.49 -26.26
CA GLN A 114 18.32 26.69 -25.09
C GLN A 114 17.11 26.34 -24.24
N ASN A 115 16.20 27.28 -24.02
CA ASN A 115 15.02 27.04 -23.20
C ASN A 115 14.06 26.06 -23.90
N SER A 116 13.88 26.19 -25.22
CA SER A 116 13.07 25.26 -26.01
C SER A 116 13.67 23.86 -26.02
N GLU A 117 14.99 23.74 -26.18
CA GLU A 117 15.68 22.44 -26.16
C GLU A 117 15.52 21.76 -24.79
N PHE A 118 15.68 22.51 -23.71
CA PHE A 118 15.49 22.00 -22.34
C PHE A 118 14.05 21.52 -22.09
N ILE A 119 13.05 22.27 -22.55
CA ILE A 119 11.63 21.88 -22.44
C ILE A 119 11.35 20.62 -23.26
N ASP A 120 11.93 20.54 -24.46
CA ASP A 120 11.78 19.38 -25.35
C ASP A 120 12.46 18.13 -24.78
N GLU A 121 13.60 18.26 -24.08
CA GLU A 121 14.28 17.14 -23.42
C GLU A 121 13.52 16.65 -22.19
N CYS A 122 12.88 17.56 -21.44
CA CYS A 122 12.13 17.20 -20.23
C CYS A 122 10.74 16.60 -20.53
N GLU A 123 10.14 16.95 -21.67
CA GLU A 123 8.76 16.60 -22.06
C GLU A 123 7.73 16.71 -20.91
N PRO A 124 7.59 17.88 -20.26
CA PRO A 124 6.72 18.02 -19.11
C PRO A 124 5.24 18.02 -19.51
N LYS A 125 4.38 17.40 -18.69
CA LYS A 125 2.92 17.47 -18.88
C LYS A 125 2.34 18.87 -18.60
N HIS A 126 2.91 19.54 -17.59
CA HIS A 126 2.51 20.89 -17.18
C HIS A 126 3.75 21.78 -17.09
N LEU A 127 3.78 22.88 -17.84
CA LEU A 127 4.88 23.83 -17.89
C LEU A 127 4.44 25.18 -17.30
N PHE A 128 5.15 25.69 -16.30
CA PHE A 128 4.88 26.99 -15.68
C PHE A 128 5.94 28.00 -16.06
N LEU A 129 5.53 29.09 -16.70
CA LEU A 129 6.38 30.23 -17.02
C LEU A 129 6.31 31.26 -15.90
N VAL A 130 7.46 31.58 -15.31
CA VAL A 130 7.64 32.53 -14.21
C VAL A 130 8.89 33.38 -14.45
N HIS A 131 9.09 34.43 -13.64
CA HIS A 131 10.29 35.28 -13.68
C HIS A 131 10.63 35.88 -15.07
N GLY A 132 9.62 36.18 -15.88
CA GLY A 132 9.77 36.92 -17.14
C GLY A 132 8.90 38.16 -17.19
N GLU A 133 9.17 39.03 -18.16
CA GLU A 133 8.27 40.13 -18.49
C GLU A 133 6.96 39.55 -19.07
N ALA A 134 5.82 40.13 -18.71
CA ALA A 134 4.51 39.55 -19.00
C ALA A 134 4.31 39.31 -20.51
N THR A 135 4.59 40.29 -21.35
CA THR A 135 4.41 40.21 -22.81
C THR A 135 5.29 39.12 -23.41
N GLU A 136 6.56 39.07 -23.06
CA GLU A 136 7.51 38.07 -23.54
C GLU A 136 7.17 36.66 -23.04
N MET A 137 6.68 36.50 -21.80
CA MET A 137 6.18 35.21 -21.31
C MET A 137 4.96 34.73 -22.10
N PHE A 138 4.00 35.61 -22.41
CA PHE A 138 2.83 35.24 -23.22
C PHE A 138 3.20 34.90 -24.66
N ARG A 139 4.20 35.59 -25.24
CA ARG A 139 4.77 35.24 -26.55
C ARG A 139 5.43 33.86 -26.53
N LEU A 140 6.23 33.57 -25.50
CA LEU A 140 6.87 32.27 -25.33
C LEU A 140 5.83 31.16 -25.19
N LYS A 141 4.80 31.36 -24.35
CA LYS A 141 3.67 30.46 -24.19
C LYS A 141 3.00 30.15 -25.53
N ALA A 142 2.62 31.18 -26.30
CA ALA A 142 1.95 31.00 -27.58
C ALA A 142 2.81 30.22 -28.59
N THR A 143 4.12 30.50 -28.62
CA THR A 143 5.08 29.83 -29.51
C THR A 143 5.22 28.35 -29.16
N ILE A 144 5.35 28.01 -27.87
CA ILE A 144 5.46 26.62 -27.40
C ILE A 144 4.15 25.86 -27.65
N SER A 145 2.99 26.44 -27.31
CA SER A 145 1.69 25.79 -27.54
C SER A 145 1.46 25.47 -29.02
N THR A 146 1.70 26.44 -29.92
CA THR A 146 1.55 26.23 -31.38
C THR A 146 2.50 25.15 -31.90
N ARG A 147 3.72 25.09 -31.36
CA ARG A 147 4.71 24.06 -31.72
C ARG A 147 4.27 22.67 -31.25
N ASN A 148 3.77 22.56 -30.02
CA ASN A 148 3.31 21.30 -29.44
C ASN A 148 2.09 20.74 -30.20
N GLU A 149 1.14 21.60 -30.58
CA GLU A 149 -0.02 21.22 -31.38
C GLU A 149 0.40 20.59 -32.72
N LYS A 150 1.41 21.16 -33.39
CA LYS A 150 1.96 20.62 -34.65
C LYS A 150 2.65 19.27 -34.46
N LEU A 151 3.29 19.06 -33.30
CA LEU A 151 4.01 17.82 -32.98
C LEU A 151 3.11 16.76 -32.33
N GLY A 152 1.84 17.08 -32.04
CA GLY A 152 0.93 16.18 -31.33
C GLY A 152 1.33 15.91 -29.88
N LYS A 153 2.11 16.80 -29.25
CA LYS A 153 2.54 16.67 -27.85
C LYS A 153 1.47 17.25 -26.91
N GLU A 154 1.01 16.44 -25.96
CA GLU A 154 0.13 16.91 -24.88
C GLU A 154 0.97 17.57 -23.77
N MET A 155 1.07 18.91 -23.83
CA MET A 155 1.71 19.73 -22.79
C MET A 155 0.87 20.99 -22.54
N GLU A 156 0.47 21.20 -21.29
CA GLU A 156 -0.27 22.37 -20.86
C GLU A 156 0.70 23.46 -20.37
N VAL A 157 0.63 24.65 -20.98
CA VAL A 157 1.52 25.78 -20.66
C VAL A 157 0.78 26.87 -19.88
N TYR A 158 1.31 27.20 -18.72
CA TYR A 158 0.75 28.14 -17.76
C TYR A 158 1.63 29.39 -17.65
N ALA A 159 1.00 30.56 -17.67
CA ALA A 159 1.64 31.86 -17.42
C ALA A 159 0.70 32.62 -16.49
N LEU A 160 0.95 32.51 -15.19
CA LEU A 160 0.07 33.01 -14.13
C LEU A 160 0.51 34.41 -13.71
N LYS A 161 -0.47 35.27 -13.38
CA LYS A 161 -0.19 36.55 -12.77
C LYS A 161 0.01 36.36 -11.26
N ASN A 162 0.62 37.35 -10.63
CA ASN A 162 0.78 37.34 -9.17
C ASN A 162 -0.61 37.28 -8.50
N GLY A 163 -0.84 36.24 -7.71
CA GLY A 163 -2.12 35.99 -7.04
C GLY A 163 -3.06 35.04 -7.79
N ASP A 164 -2.73 34.64 -9.02
CA ASP A 164 -3.48 33.59 -9.71
C ASP A 164 -3.12 32.20 -9.14
N GLU A 165 -4.11 31.33 -9.01
CA GLU A 165 -3.95 29.96 -8.54
C GLU A 165 -4.40 28.96 -9.60
N VAL A 166 -3.68 27.84 -9.69
CA VAL A 166 -4.03 26.69 -10.54
C VAL A 166 -3.90 25.42 -9.71
N SER A 167 -4.94 24.58 -9.77
CA SER A 167 -4.94 23.26 -9.13
C SER A 167 -4.81 22.18 -10.20
N ILE A 168 -3.78 21.35 -10.07
CA ILE A 168 -3.55 20.20 -10.95
C ILE A 168 -3.90 18.93 -10.17
N PRO A 169 -4.91 18.15 -10.60
CA PRO A 169 -5.26 16.91 -9.96
C PRO A 169 -4.21 15.84 -10.27
N ILE A 170 -3.34 15.52 -9.30
CA ILE A 170 -2.37 14.43 -9.44
C ILE A 170 -3.05 13.12 -9.07
N LYS A 171 -3.33 12.29 -10.08
CA LYS A 171 -3.76 10.90 -9.85
C LYS A 171 -2.54 10.05 -9.47
N LYS A 172 -2.37 9.76 -8.18
CA LYS A 172 -1.36 8.81 -7.70
C LYS A 172 -1.80 7.39 -8.05
N ILE A 173 -1.15 6.77 -9.04
CA ILE A 173 -1.39 5.36 -9.39
C ILE A 173 -0.44 4.50 -8.56
N ASN A 174 -0.95 3.89 -7.49
CA ASN A 174 -0.19 2.91 -6.72
C ASN A 174 -0.38 1.53 -7.36
N LYS A 175 0.72 0.92 -7.84
CA LYS A 175 0.73 -0.47 -8.32
C LYS A 175 1.36 -1.35 -7.24
N GLY A 176 0.57 -2.23 -6.64
CA GLY A 176 1.05 -3.30 -5.77
C GLY A 176 1.14 -4.60 -6.57
N ILE A 177 2.23 -5.35 -6.42
CA ILE A 177 2.41 -6.67 -7.03
C ILE A 177 2.47 -7.68 -5.89
N ILE A 178 1.65 -8.72 -5.97
CA ILE A 178 1.71 -9.89 -5.10
C ILE A 178 2.04 -11.08 -5.98
N LEU A 179 3.05 -11.85 -5.58
CA LEU A 179 3.44 -13.08 -6.26
C LEU A 179 2.79 -14.24 -5.53
N THR A 180 1.77 -14.86 -6.15
CA THR A 180 1.08 -16.02 -5.59
C THR A 180 0.85 -17.06 -6.67
N GLU A 181 0.95 -18.34 -6.31
CA GLU A 181 0.65 -19.47 -7.20
C GLU A 181 -0.86 -19.69 -7.35
N LYS A 182 -1.68 -19.07 -6.47
CA LYS A 182 -3.13 -19.25 -6.44
C LYS A 182 -3.85 -18.28 -7.38
N ARG A 183 -4.82 -18.78 -8.16
CA ARG A 183 -5.70 -17.94 -9.01
C ARG A 183 -6.67 -17.06 -8.21
N LYS A 184 -7.00 -17.47 -6.98
CA LYS A 184 -7.82 -16.71 -6.03
C LYS A 184 -7.09 -16.74 -4.70
N PHE A 185 -6.91 -15.56 -4.10
CA PHE A 185 -6.25 -15.40 -2.82
C PHE A 185 -6.98 -14.33 -2.02
N THR A 186 -6.79 -14.37 -0.70
CA THR A 186 -7.26 -13.34 0.22
C THR A 186 -6.04 -12.52 0.61
N ALA A 187 -6.15 -11.19 0.59
CA ALA A 187 -5.04 -10.32 0.93
C ALA A 187 -5.45 -9.20 1.87
N LEU A 188 -4.50 -8.77 2.70
CA LEU A 188 -4.60 -7.61 3.56
C LEU A 188 -3.89 -6.43 2.88
N ILE A 189 -4.62 -5.33 2.66
CA ILE A 189 -4.06 -4.09 2.14
C ILE A 189 -3.83 -3.15 3.32
N MET A 190 -2.58 -2.77 3.56
CA MET A 190 -2.20 -1.76 4.55
C MET A 190 -1.86 -0.47 3.83
N GLN A 191 -2.65 0.57 4.08
CA GLN A 191 -2.38 1.92 3.60
C GLN A 191 -1.40 2.59 4.56
N GLY A 192 -0.18 2.87 4.07
CA GLY A 192 0.76 3.74 4.75
C GLY A 192 0.73 5.14 4.15
N ASP A 193 1.42 6.08 4.79
CA ASP A 193 1.46 7.49 4.36
C ASP A 193 2.07 7.64 2.95
N ASP A 194 3.15 6.90 2.66
CA ASP A 194 3.84 6.96 1.37
C ASP A 194 3.59 5.76 0.45
N ILE A 195 3.51 4.56 1.04
CA ILE A 195 3.48 3.28 0.33
C ILE A 195 2.35 2.40 0.87
N ASN A 196 1.49 1.95 -0.03
CA ASN A 196 0.52 0.90 0.26
C ASN A 196 1.21 -0.46 0.15
N ARG A 197 1.12 -1.28 1.19
CA ARG A 197 1.64 -2.64 1.20
C ARG A 197 0.48 -3.62 1.10
N ILE A 198 0.70 -4.72 0.37
CA ILE A 198 -0.29 -5.78 0.27
C ILE A 198 0.37 -7.09 0.68
N TYR A 199 -0.30 -7.81 1.57
CA TYR A 199 0.17 -9.08 2.13
C TYR A 199 -0.83 -10.17 1.78
N ASP A 200 -0.34 -11.36 1.41
CA ASP A 200 -1.20 -12.55 1.30
C ASP A 200 -1.67 -12.97 2.70
N GLY A 201 -2.95 -13.31 2.84
CA GLY A 201 -3.55 -13.72 4.11
C GLY A 201 -2.88 -14.95 4.70
N ASP A 202 -2.42 -15.88 3.85
CA ASP A 202 -1.73 -17.08 4.30
C ASP A 202 -0.33 -16.78 4.85
N ASP A 203 0.34 -15.76 4.32
CA ASP A 203 1.69 -15.36 4.74
C ASP A 203 1.68 -14.64 6.09
N ILE A 204 0.60 -13.90 6.39
CA ILE A 204 0.38 -13.27 7.70
C ILE A 204 0.21 -14.34 8.78
N GLY A 205 -0.67 -15.32 8.55
CA GLY A 205 -0.95 -16.39 9.51
C GLY A 205 0.27 -17.25 9.83
N ASN A 206 1.16 -17.44 8.85
CA ASN A 206 2.40 -18.21 9.00
C ASN A 206 3.62 -17.36 9.45
N LYS A 207 3.43 -16.07 9.77
CA LYS A 207 4.50 -15.10 10.09
C LYS A 207 5.65 -15.10 9.07
N ARG A 208 5.34 -15.37 7.80
CA ARG A 208 6.36 -15.39 6.73
C ARG A 208 6.79 -13.98 6.32
N VAL A 209 6.03 -12.96 6.72
CA VAL A 209 6.29 -11.56 6.38
C VAL A 209 6.22 -10.70 7.63
N ASP A 210 7.22 -9.84 7.80
CA ASP A 210 7.26 -8.82 8.86
C ASP A 210 6.29 -7.69 8.51
N CYS A 211 5.02 -7.88 8.88
CA CYS A 211 3.96 -6.90 8.72
C CYS A 211 3.76 -6.02 9.96
N GLY A 212 4.55 -6.23 11.04
CA GLY A 212 4.39 -5.54 12.32
C GLY A 212 3.05 -5.81 13.02
N LEU A 213 2.27 -6.79 12.54
CA LEU A 213 0.99 -7.20 13.12
C LEU A 213 1.16 -8.51 13.88
N ASP A 214 0.69 -8.52 15.12
CA ASP A 214 0.59 -9.73 15.91
C ASP A 214 -0.71 -10.47 15.58
N VAL A 215 -0.57 -11.71 15.09
CA VAL A 215 -1.71 -12.59 14.85
C VAL A 215 -2.27 -13.07 16.19
N ILE A 216 -3.47 -12.62 16.53
CA ILE A 216 -4.21 -13.08 17.71
C ILE A 216 -5.02 -14.31 17.33
N LYS A 217 -4.72 -15.45 17.96
CA LYS A 217 -5.53 -16.67 17.86
C LYS A 217 -6.51 -16.72 19.02
N LEU A 218 -7.81 -16.67 18.71
CA LEU A 218 -8.85 -16.81 19.73
C LEU A 218 -9.17 -18.29 19.92
N VAL A 219 -8.88 -18.84 21.09
CA VAL A 219 -9.26 -20.21 21.46
C VAL A 219 -10.53 -20.16 22.30
N GLN A 220 -11.58 -20.84 21.84
CA GLN A 220 -12.82 -20.97 22.58
C GLN A 220 -12.80 -22.24 23.42
N LYS A 221 -13.39 -22.16 24.61
CA LYS A 221 -13.60 -23.30 25.51
C LYS A 221 -15.05 -23.30 25.96
N GLN A 222 -15.72 -24.42 25.76
CA GLN A 222 -17.09 -24.62 26.21
C GLN A 222 -17.15 -25.84 27.12
N THR A 223 -17.81 -25.68 28.26
CA THR A 223 -18.06 -26.75 29.22
C THR A 223 -19.55 -27.05 29.24
N ILE A 224 -19.92 -28.31 29.04
CA ILE A 224 -21.30 -28.75 28.95
C ILE A 224 -21.51 -29.84 30.02
N PRO A 225 -22.40 -29.62 31.00
CA PRO A 225 -22.72 -30.64 31.98
C PRO A 225 -23.48 -31.80 31.32
N TYR A 226 -23.18 -33.04 31.70
CA TYR A 226 -23.87 -34.21 31.20
C TYR A 226 -24.28 -35.17 32.33
N ASN A 227 -25.45 -35.80 32.20
CA ASN A 227 -26.03 -36.69 33.23
C ASN A 227 -25.93 -38.18 32.86
N MET A 228 -24.98 -38.56 32.01
CA MET A 228 -24.89 -39.91 31.42
C MET A 228 -23.48 -40.48 31.49
N THR A 229 -23.26 -41.70 31.01
CA THR A 229 -21.92 -42.30 30.97
C THR A 229 -21.15 -41.80 29.74
N TRP A 230 -19.86 -41.49 29.91
CA TRP A 230 -18.99 -40.98 28.85
C TRP A 230 -19.00 -41.86 27.59
N ASN A 231 -19.05 -43.18 27.75
CA ASN A 231 -19.08 -44.13 26.62
C ASN A 231 -20.27 -43.92 25.67
N LEU A 232 -21.44 -43.50 26.18
CA LEU A 232 -22.61 -43.26 25.32
C LEU A 232 -22.44 -41.97 24.51
N ILE A 233 -21.85 -40.94 25.11
CA ILE A 233 -21.54 -39.68 24.41
C ILE A 233 -20.50 -39.96 23.32
N MET A 234 -19.47 -40.74 23.65
CA MET A 234 -18.42 -41.15 22.73
C MET A 234 -18.98 -41.91 21.52
N ASP A 235 -19.84 -42.91 21.74
CA ASP A 235 -20.47 -43.68 20.66
C ASP A 235 -21.31 -42.80 19.74
N VAL A 236 -22.06 -41.83 20.29
CA VAL A 236 -22.87 -40.91 19.48
C VAL A 236 -21.99 -39.95 18.69
N LEU A 237 -20.95 -39.39 19.30
CA LEU A 237 -20.03 -38.48 18.60
C LEU A 237 -19.29 -39.19 17.45
N ILE A 238 -18.97 -40.48 17.62
CA ILE A 238 -18.36 -41.29 16.57
C ILE A 238 -19.38 -41.63 15.47
N THR A 239 -20.60 -42.04 15.84
CA THR A 239 -21.59 -42.55 14.88
C THR A 239 -22.28 -41.44 14.10
N GLU A 240 -22.67 -40.34 14.75
CA GLU A 240 -23.46 -39.26 14.13
C GLU A 240 -22.59 -38.17 13.51
N PHE A 241 -21.42 -37.90 14.10
CA PHE A 241 -20.53 -36.82 13.63
C PHE A 241 -19.22 -37.33 13.01
N GLY A 242 -18.89 -38.62 13.13
CA GLY A 242 -17.64 -39.16 12.60
C GLY A 242 -16.41 -38.69 13.37
N ALA A 243 -16.53 -38.50 14.69
CA ALA A 243 -15.38 -38.12 15.53
C ALA A 243 -14.28 -39.20 15.50
N ASN A 244 -13.02 -38.77 15.40
CA ASN A 244 -11.87 -39.67 15.41
C ASN A 244 -11.22 -39.68 16.78
N ILE A 245 -10.72 -40.84 17.19
CA ILE A 245 -9.94 -41.01 18.41
C ILE A 245 -8.46 -40.96 18.00
N ASN A 246 -7.70 -40.01 18.55
CA ASN A 246 -6.25 -39.97 18.37
C ASN A 246 -5.55 -40.99 19.28
N ASP A 247 -4.28 -41.30 18.98
CA ASP A 247 -3.45 -42.25 19.75
C ASP A 247 -3.28 -41.90 21.25
N GLU A 248 -3.63 -40.68 21.66
CA GLU A 248 -3.58 -40.17 23.05
C GLU A 248 -4.94 -40.21 23.78
N GLU A 249 -5.92 -40.97 23.28
CA GLU A 249 -7.30 -41.07 23.82
C GLU A 249 -8.13 -39.77 23.77
N GLU A 250 -7.60 -38.70 23.17
CA GLU A 250 -8.36 -37.46 22.91
C GLU A 250 -9.25 -37.61 21.67
N LEU A 251 -10.53 -37.29 21.84
CA LEU A 251 -11.54 -37.35 20.78
C LEU A 251 -11.55 -36.02 20.01
N LYS A 252 -11.40 -36.08 18.70
CA LYS A 252 -11.35 -34.90 17.82
C LYS A 252 -12.44 -34.95 16.76
N LEU A 253 -13.10 -33.81 16.58
CA LEU A 253 -14.06 -33.59 15.51
C LEU A 253 -13.70 -32.30 14.76
N GLY A 254 -13.21 -32.42 13.52
CA GLY A 254 -12.69 -31.26 12.79
C GLY A 254 -11.52 -30.61 13.53
N GLY A 255 -11.60 -29.29 13.79
CA GLY A 255 -10.65 -28.55 14.61
C GLY A 255 -10.96 -28.54 16.12
N ILE A 256 -12.00 -29.25 16.55
CA ILE A 256 -12.46 -29.29 17.95
C ILE A 256 -11.83 -30.46 18.69
N SER A 257 -11.20 -30.16 19.82
CA SER A 257 -10.75 -31.14 20.80
C SER A 257 -11.82 -31.35 21.88
N ILE A 258 -12.19 -32.60 22.10
CA ILE A 258 -13.24 -33.02 23.03
C ILE A 258 -12.59 -33.83 24.14
N SER A 259 -12.71 -33.32 25.36
CA SER A 259 -12.27 -33.97 26.61
C SER A 259 -13.44 -34.05 27.58
N HIS A 260 -13.30 -34.86 28.63
CA HIS A 260 -14.31 -34.92 29.68
C HIS A 260 -13.68 -34.85 31.07
N ASP A 261 -14.43 -34.28 32.00
CA ASP A 261 -14.24 -34.40 33.45
C ASP A 261 -15.44 -35.17 34.02
N LYS A 262 -15.41 -35.55 35.31
CA LYS A 262 -16.40 -36.45 35.95
C LYS A 262 -17.86 -36.18 35.58
N ASP A 263 -18.23 -34.90 35.47
CA ASP A 263 -19.62 -34.46 35.20
C ASP A 263 -19.75 -33.53 33.97
N ASN A 264 -18.65 -33.24 33.24
CA ASN A 264 -18.66 -32.22 32.18
C ASN A 264 -17.90 -32.64 30.91
N VAL A 265 -18.49 -32.40 29.74
CA VAL A 265 -17.79 -32.45 28.45
C VAL A 265 -17.16 -31.08 28.19
N ILE A 266 -15.89 -31.08 27.83
CA ILE A 266 -15.10 -29.88 27.55
C ILE A 266 -14.72 -29.89 26.07
N LEU A 267 -15.26 -28.92 25.33
CA LEU A 267 -14.90 -28.63 23.95
C LEU A 267 -13.88 -27.49 23.92
N ARG A 268 -12.80 -27.64 23.16
CA ARG A 268 -11.82 -26.57 22.89
C ARG A 268 -11.47 -26.51 21.41
N TRP A 269 -11.52 -25.32 20.81
CA TRP A 269 -11.21 -25.12 19.39
C TRP A 269 -10.69 -23.70 19.11
N GLU A 270 -10.00 -23.51 17.97
CA GLU A 270 -9.67 -22.18 17.46
C GLU A 270 -10.92 -21.57 16.79
N ALA A 271 -11.32 -20.36 17.20
CA ALA A 271 -12.55 -19.71 16.76
C ALA A 271 -12.61 -19.58 15.24
N ASN A 272 -13.54 -20.31 14.62
CA ASN A 272 -13.83 -20.22 13.21
C ASN A 272 -15.29 -20.64 12.96
N TYR A 273 -15.88 -20.16 11.88
CA TYR A 273 -17.30 -20.36 11.60
C TYR A 273 -17.71 -21.84 11.56
N CYS A 274 -16.90 -22.70 10.94
CA CYS A 274 -17.22 -24.11 10.79
C CYS A 274 -17.20 -24.84 12.14
N ASP A 275 -16.14 -24.65 12.92
CA ASP A 275 -15.98 -25.27 14.24
C ASP A 275 -16.93 -24.66 15.27
N ASP A 276 -17.28 -23.37 15.18
CA ASP A 276 -18.30 -22.75 16.04
C ASP A 276 -19.68 -23.40 15.83
N VAL A 277 -20.06 -23.65 14.57
CA VAL A 277 -21.32 -24.33 14.23
C VAL A 277 -21.30 -25.78 14.69
N LEU A 278 -20.18 -26.49 14.52
CA LEU A 278 -20.00 -27.86 14.98
C LEU A 278 -20.07 -27.95 16.51
N ALA A 279 -19.41 -27.05 17.24
CA ALA A 279 -19.49 -26.98 18.69
C ALA A 279 -20.91 -26.71 19.19
N LEU A 280 -21.66 -25.84 18.50
CA LEU A 280 -23.07 -25.59 18.79
C LEU A 280 -23.95 -26.83 18.58
N ALA A 281 -23.68 -27.59 17.51
CA ALA A 281 -24.40 -28.83 17.21
C ALA A 281 -24.14 -29.90 18.28
N ILE A 282 -22.87 -30.08 18.69
CA ILE A 282 -22.49 -30.99 19.79
C ILE A 282 -23.22 -30.58 21.07
N LYS A 283 -23.19 -29.29 21.41
CA LYS A 283 -23.87 -28.79 22.61
C LYS A 283 -25.35 -29.13 22.63
N LYS A 284 -26.05 -28.84 21.52
CA LYS A 284 -27.49 -29.11 21.41
C LYS A 284 -27.80 -30.59 21.61
N LEU A 285 -26.99 -31.47 21.04
CA LEU A 285 -27.17 -32.91 21.16
C LEU A 285 -26.90 -33.42 22.59
N VAL A 286 -25.85 -32.93 23.26
CA VAL A 286 -25.59 -33.25 24.68
C VAL A 286 -26.71 -32.74 25.59
N ASP A 287 -27.25 -31.55 25.33
CA ASP A 287 -28.38 -30.99 26.08
C ASP A 287 -29.68 -31.80 25.85
N GLU A 288 -29.98 -32.21 24.61
CA GLU A 288 -31.17 -33.00 24.27
C GLU A 288 -31.16 -34.39 24.94
N PHE A 289 -29.98 -34.99 25.06
CA PHE A 289 -29.82 -36.29 25.73
C PHE A 289 -30.22 -36.30 27.20
N GLY A 290 -30.07 -35.18 27.92
CA GLY A 290 -30.56 -35.04 29.30
C GLY A 290 -32.08 -35.18 29.44
N SER A 291 -32.83 -34.99 28.35
CA SER A 291 -34.30 -35.04 28.33
C SER A 291 -34.88 -36.32 27.71
N GLY A 292 -34.06 -37.12 27.01
CA GLY A 292 -34.50 -38.06 25.98
C GLY A 292 -34.14 -39.53 26.18
N ILE A 293 -34.06 -40.06 27.40
CA ILE A 293 -33.73 -41.48 27.66
C ILE A 293 -34.67 -42.45 26.91
N LYS A 294 -35.90 -42.03 26.56
CA LYS A 294 -36.85 -42.85 25.77
C LYS A 294 -36.52 -42.95 24.27
N THR A 295 -35.81 -41.98 23.69
CA THR A 295 -35.65 -41.87 22.23
C THR A 295 -34.55 -42.79 21.69
N LEU A 296 -33.45 -42.95 22.41
CA LEU A 296 -32.33 -43.85 22.04
C LEU A 296 -32.71 -45.34 22.13
N MET A 297 -33.49 -45.73 23.15
CA MET A 297 -34.02 -47.10 23.19
C MET A 297 -34.91 -47.38 21.98
N TRP A 298 -35.70 -46.40 21.51
CA TRP A 298 -36.59 -46.56 20.36
C TRP A 298 -35.84 -46.67 19.02
N THR A 299 -34.72 -45.95 18.82
CA THR A 299 -33.90 -46.07 17.60
C THR A 299 -33.12 -47.38 17.54
N HIS A 300 -32.56 -47.84 18.67
CA HIS A 300 -31.88 -49.14 18.72
C HIS A 300 -32.87 -50.30 18.52
N VAL A 301 -34.09 -50.19 19.07
CA VAL A 301 -35.17 -51.17 18.86
C VAL A 301 -35.64 -51.18 17.40
N LYS A 302 -35.83 -50.02 16.75
CA LYS A 302 -36.16 -49.96 15.32
C LYS A 302 -35.10 -50.61 14.44
N GLY A 303 -33.81 -50.35 14.70
CA GLY A 303 -32.71 -50.96 13.96
C GLY A 303 -32.62 -52.49 14.14
N LEU A 304 -32.99 -53.00 15.31
CA LEU A 304 -33.10 -54.45 15.56
C LEU A 304 -34.32 -55.05 14.86
N GLU A 305 -35.47 -54.38 14.87
CA GLU A 305 -36.70 -54.81 14.18
C GLU A 305 -36.50 -54.90 12.66
N GLU A 306 -35.83 -53.93 12.04
CA GLU A 306 -35.49 -53.96 10.62
C GLU A 306 -34.55 -55.13 10.29
N LYS A 307 -33.49 -55.32 11.08
CA LYS A 307 -32.56 -56.46 10.90
C LYS A 307 -33.27 -57.81 11.05
N VAL A 308 -34.24 -57.91 11.96
CA VAL A 308 -35.09 -59.11 12.11
C VAL A 308 -36.03 -59.28 10.93
N GLY A 309 -36.62 -58.22 10.41
CA GLY A 309 -37.43 -58.25 9.19
C GLY A 309 -36.67 -58.84 7.99
N PHE A 310 -35.40 -58.43 7.81
CA PHE A 310 -34.54 -59.01 6.79
C PHE A 310 -34.20 -60.48 7.07
N LEU A 311 -33.89 -60.86 8.31
CA LEU A 311 -33.55 -62.25 8.64
C LEU A 311 -34.75 -63.21 8.46
N LYS A 312 -35.98 -62.74 8.72
CA LYS A 312 -37.21 -63.52 8.47
C LYS A 312 -37.41 -63.88 6.99
N ASN A 313 -36.80 -63.15 6.06
CA ASN A 313 -36.86 -63.50 4.63
C ASN A 313 -35.98 -64.71 4.27
N TYR A 314 -35.00 -65.06 5.11
CA TYR A 314 -34.00 -66.10 4.81
C TYR A 314 -34.06 -67.30 5.76
N PHE A 315 -34.66 -67.14 6.94
CA PHE A 315 -34.73 -68.17 7.98
C PHE A 315 -36.13 -68.24 8.58
N ASP A 316 -36.59 -69.46 8.80
CA ASP A 316 -37.80 -69.73 9.58
C ASP A 316 -37.53 -69.46 11.08
N ASP A 317 -38.56 -69.11 11.85
CA ASP A 317 -38.48 -68.93 13.32
C ASP A 317 -37.40 -67.92 13.83
N VAL A 318 -37.56 -66.63 13.50
CA VAL A 318 -36.72 -65.53 14.03
C VAL A 318 -37.49 -64.70 15.06
N GLU A 319 -36.99 -64.68 16.30
CA GLU A 319 -37.58 -63.96 17.44
C GLU A 319 -36.60 -62.95 18.06
N ILE A 320 -37.16 -61.85 18.59
CA ILE A 320 -36.43 -60.88 19.42
C ILE A 320 -36.78 -61.15 20.88
N LYS A 321 -35.77 -61.36 21.71
CA LYS A 321 -35.92 -61.32 23.18
C LYS A 321 -34.96 -60.30 23.75
N GLU A 322 -35.52 -59.24 24.33
CA GLU A 322 -34.80 -58.08 24.86
C GLU A 322 -33.87 -57.42 23.83
N THR A 323 -32.57 -57.75 23.87
CA THR A 323 -31.48 -57.20 23.03
C THR A 323 -30.78 -58.29 22.21
N LYS A 324 -31.39 -59.48 22.08
CA LYS A 324 -30.84 -60.63 21.35
C LYS A 324 -31.79 -61.09 20.26
N ILE A 325 -31.23 -61.43 19.10
CA ILE A 325 -31.96 -62.06 17.99
C ILE A 325 -31.73 -63.56 18.08
N ILE A 326 -32.80 -64.34 18.12
CA ILE A 326 -32.76 -65.81 18.14
C ILE A 326 -33.25 -66.30 16.78
N VAL A 327 -32.42 -67.09 16.09
CA VAL A 327 -32.73 -67.68 14.78
C VAL A 327 -32.85 -69.19 14.94
N ASN A 328 -33.98 -69.76 14.51
CA ASN A 328 -34.26 -71.20 14.54
C ASN A 328 -34.04 -71.86 15.91
N LYS A 329 -34.28 -71.12 17.01
CA LYS A 329 -34.11 -71.55 18.43
C LYS A 329 -32.70 -71.99 18.84
N SER A 330 -31.77 -72.12 17.91
CA SER A 330 -30.42 -72.67 18.14
C SER A 330 -29.30 -71.65 18.01
N ILE A 331 -29.56 -70.49 17.38
CA ILE A 331 -28.55 -69.46 17.12
C ILE A 331 -28.95 -68.15 17.78
N ILE A 332 -28.02 -67.55 18.52
CA ILE A 332 -28.20 -66.30 19.27
C ILE A 332 -27.23 -65.26 18.73
N ILE A 333 -27.76 -64.11 18.31
CA ILE A 333 -26.98 -62.93 17.90
C ILE A 333 -27.08 -61.88 19.01
N LYS A 334 -25.94 -61.48 19.57
CA LYS A 334 -25.83 -60.43 20.60
C LYS A 334 -24.58 -59.59 20.36
N ASN A 335 -24.69 -58.26 20.38
CA ASN A 335 -23.57 -57.31 20.23
C ASN A 335 -22.65 -57.65 19.03
N ASN A 336 -23.23 -57.87 17.83
CA ASN A 336 -22.53 -58.29 16.60
C ASN A 336 -21.74 -59.62 16.69
N LYS A 337 -21.95 -60.44 17.73
CA LYS A 337 -21.37 -61.79 17.86
C LYS A 337 -22.47 -62.84 17.74
N ILE A 338 -22.16 -63.93 17.02
CA ILE A 338 -23.09 -65.02 16.70
C ILE A 338 -22.67 -66.30 17.45
N TYR A 339 -23.58 -66.81 18.28
CA TYR A 339 -23.39 -67.97 19.14
C TYR A 339 -24.35 -69.09 18.71
N GLY A 340 -23.92 -70.35 18.72
CA GLY A 340 -24.74 -71.50 18.35
C GLY A 340 -23.91 -72.78 18.18
N GLU A 341 -24.54 -73.93 18.41
CA GLU A 341 -23.91 -75.27 18.35
C GLU A 341 -24.02 -75.94 16.96
N ASP A 342 -24.94 -75.47 16.11
CA ASP A 342 -25.13 -75.97 14.73
C ASP A 342 -24.22 -75.23 13.74
N GLY A 343 -23.15 -75.90 13.30
CA GLY A 343 -22.07 -75.31 12.49
C GLY A 343 -22.53 -74.79 11.12
N ASP A 344 -23.33 -75.57 10.39
CA ASP A 344 -23.78 -75.20 9.05
C ASP A 344 -24.78 -74.04 9.07
N LEU A 345 -25.69 -74.06 10.05
CA LEU A 345 -26.69 -73.00 10.22
C LEU A 345 -26.03 -71.70 10.69
N LYS A 346 -24.99 -71.80 11.53
CA LYS A 346 -24.18 -70.66 12.00
C LYS A 346 -23.41 -69.98 10.88
N GLU A 347 -22.76 -70.72 9.99
CA GLU A 347 -22.06 -70.11 8.85
C GLU A 347 -23.01 -69.40 7.88
N ARG A 348 -24.21 -69.95 7.67
CA ARG A 348 -25.25 -69.31 6.85
C ARG A 348 -25.75 -68.01 7.48
N VAL A 349 -26.02 -68.02 8.79
CA VAL A 349 -26.44 -66.80 9.52
C VAL A 349 -25.33 -65.75 9.52
N ILE A 350 -24.05 -66.14 9.70
CA ILE A 350 -22.91 -65.23 9.63
C ILE A 350 -22.82 -64.55 8.26
N ARG A 351 -22.92 -65.31 7.16
CA ARG A 351 -22.86 -64.76 5.79
C ARG A 351 -23.96 -63.74 5.52
N VAL A 352 -25.20 -64.07 5.88
CA VAL A 352 -26.35 -63.20 5.65
C VAL A 352 -26.27 -61.96 6.56
N TYR A 353 -25.96 -62.14 7.84
CA TYR A 353 -25.86 -61.05 8.81
C TYR A 353 -24.74 -60.05 8.48
N ASN A 354 -23.57 -60.54 8.06
CA ASN A 354 -22.46 -59.68 7.62
C ASN A 354 -22.79 -58.93 6.32
N SER A 355 -23.59 -59.52 5.43
CA SER A 355 -24.06 -58.85 4.22
C SER A 355 -25.02 -57.71 4.55
N ILE A 356 -25.93 -57.91 5.51
CA ILE A 356 -26.85 -56.87 6.00
C ILE A 356 -26.07 -55.72 6.65
N ASN A 357 -25.06 -56.01 7.48
CA ASN A 357 -24.23 -54.97 8.09
C ASN A 357 -23.38 -54.21 7.06
N LYS A 358 -22.92 -54.85 5.97
CA LYS A 358 -22.23 -54.15 4.88
C LYS A 358 -23.12 -53.19 4.11
N VAL A 359 -24.40 -53.53 3.91
CA VAL A 359 -25.37 -52.67 3.21
C VAL A 359 -25.73 -51.44 4.06
N ASN A 360 -25.87 -51.60 5.38
CA ASN A 360 -26.21 -50.49 6.28
C ASN A 360 -25.05 -49.53 6.61
N HIS A 361 -23.78 -49.91 6.36
CA HIS A 361 -22.62 -49.02 6.56
C HIS A 361 -22.26 -48.17 5.33
N ASN A 362 -22.94 -48.37 4.20
CA ASN A 362 -22.68 -47.67 2.93
C ASN A 362 -23.75 -46.60 2.61
N HIS A 363 -24.51 -46.14 3.60
CA HIS A 363 -25.44 -45.03 3.47
C HIS A 363 -25.19 -43.94 4.50
#